data_AF-A0A520EN88-F1
#
_entry.id   AF-A0A520EN88-F1
#
_cell.length_a   1.000
_cell.length_b   1.000
_cell.length_c   1.000
_cell.angle_alpha   90.00
_cell.angle_beta   90.00
_cell.angle_gamma   90.00
#
_symmetry.space_group_name_H-M   'P 1'
#
loop_
_entity.id
_entity.type
_entity.pdbx_description
1 polymer ?
#
loop_
_entity_poly.entity_id
_entity_poly.type
_entity_poly.pdbx_seq_one_letter_code
_entity_poly.pdbx_strand_id
1 'polypeptide(L)' 'MPPVVCMNLQSAQNAIQAAGVFYSRSADASGEGRMQVNDSNWIVVEQDPAPGVLIGEGEAVLSVVKIGEPNNC' A
#
# COMPACT_ATOMS: atom_id res chain seq x y z
N MET A 1 9.57 7.68 -1.39
CA MET A 1 8.78 6.44 -1.42
C MET A 1 9.55 5.35 -0.67
N PRO A 2 9.08 4.94 0.52
CA PRO A 2 9.67 3.83 1.25
C PRO A 2 9.39 2.46 0.57
N PRO A 3 10.23 1.43 0.81
CA PRO A 3 9.92 0.05 0.40
C PRO A 3 8.87 -0.55 1.35
N VAL A 4 7.68 -0.81 0.85
CA VAL A 4 6.50 -1.20 1.66
C VAL A 4 5.78 -2.46 1.14
N VAL A 5 6.25 -3.07 0.05
CA VAL A 5 5.77 -4.38 -0.39
C VAL A 5 5.95 -5.41 0.72
N CYS A 6 4.98 -6.32 0.87
CA CYS A 6 4.86 -7.31 1.93
C CYS A 6 4.62 -6.77 3.35
N MET A 7 4.37 -5.47 3.50
CA MET A 7 3.81 -4.92 4.73
C MET A 7 2.28 -5.03 4.71
N ASN A 8 1.66 -5.09 5.89
CA ASN A 8 0.23 -4.79 5.97
C ASN A 8 -0.02 -3.32 5.56
N LEU A 9 -1.18 -3.02 4.96
CA LEU A 9 -1.46 -1.71 4.36
C LEU A 9 -1.38 -0.57 5.39
N GLN A 10 -1.83 -0.79 6.64
CA GLN A 10 -1.71 0.22 7.69
C GLN A 10 -0.23 0.60 7.96
N SER A 11 0.63 -0.41 8.05
CA SER A 11 2.07 -0.18 8.30
C SER A 11 2.78 0.45 7.10
N ALA A 12 2.36 0.08 5.89
CA ALA A 12 2.84 0.72 4.65
C ALA A 12 2.49 2.20 4.60
N GLN A 13 1.23 2.55 4.87
CA GLN A 13 0.78 3.95 4.93
C GLN A 13 1.51 4.72 6.04
N ASN A 14 1.70 4.13 7.22
CA ASN A 14 2.46 4.75 8.31
C ASN A 14 3.91 5.05 7.91
N ALA A 15 4.55 4.16 7.15
CA ALA A 15 5.90 4.39 6.64
C ALA A 15 5.95 5.56 5.64
N ILE A 16 4.93 5.70 4.78
CA ILE A 16 4.81 6.83 3.84
C ILE A 16 4.58 8.14 4.61
N GLN A 17 3.74 8.12 5.65
CA GLN A 17 3.52 9.26 6.55
C GLN A 17 4.78 9.67 7.29
N ALA A 18 5.56 8.72 7.80
CA ALA A 18 6.84 8.98 8.44
C ALA A 18 7.87 9.59 7.47
N ALA A 19 7.72 9.38 6.17
CA ALA A 19 8.51 10.03 5.11
C ALA A 19 7.98 11.42 4.73
N GLY A 20 6.96 11.94 5.41
CA GLY A 20 6.42 13.29 5.24
C GLY A 20 5.26 13.41 4.25
N VAL A 21 4.67 12.30 3.81
CA VAL A 21 3.51 12.28 2.89
C VAL A 21 2.29 11.72 3.60
N PHE A 22 1.27 12.55 3.84
CA PHE A 22 0.14 12.19 4.70
C PHE A 22 -0.94 11.39 3.99
N TYR A 23 -1.07 11.56 2.68
CA TYR A 23 -2.09 10.94 1.84
C TYR A 23 -1.43 10.00 0.83
N SER A 24 -1.76 8.72 0.95
CA SER A 24 -1.48 7.67 -0.04
C SER A 24 -2.79 7.02 -0.47
N ARG A 25 -2.77 6.37 -1.64
CA ARG A 25 -3.92 5.67 -2.22
C ARG A 25 -3.69 4.17 -2.21
N SER A 26 -4.77 3.41 -2.21
CA SER A 26 -4.72 1.95 -2.34
C SER A 26 -5.83 1.43 -3.24
N ALA A 27 -5.59 0.27 -3.85
CA ALA A 27 -6.55 -0.42 -4.70
C ALA A 27 -6.50 -1.93 -4.45
N ASP A 28 -7.68 -2.58 -4.49
CA ASP A 28 -7.80 -4.04 -4.40
C ASP A 28 -7.31 -4.69 -5.70
N ALA A 29 -6.19 -5.38 -5.61
CA ALA A 29 -5.50 -6.02 -6.73
C ALA A 29 -6.12 -7.38 -7.10
N SER A 30 -7.05 -7.91 -6.30
CA SER A 30 -7.76 -9.16 -6.64
C SER A 30 -8.74 -9.00 -7.79
N GLY A 31 -9.13 -7.77 -8.12
CA GLY A 31 -10.19 -7.46 -9.09
C GLY A 31 -11.61 -7.49 -8.51
N GLU A 32 -11.78 -7.78 -7.22
CA GLU A 32 -13.09 -7.83 -6.56
C GLU A 32 -13.66 -6.43 -6.22
N GLY A 33 -12.86 -5.37 -6.33
CA GLY A 33 -13.31 -3.99 -6.13
C GLY A 33 -13.72 -3.67 -4.68
N ARG A 34 -13.15 -4.37 -3.69
CA ARG A 34 -13.53 -4.20 -2.29
C ARG A 34 -12.89 -2.95 -1.69
N MET A 35 -13.59 -2.34 -0.74
CA MET A 35 -13.06 -1.21 0.04
C MET A 35 -12.18 -1.70 1.19
N GLN A 36 -11.04 -1.04 1.40
CA GLN A 36 -10.13 -1.30 2.52
C GLN A 36 -10.64 -0.57 3.79
N VAL A 37 -11.71 -1.07 4.42
CA VAL A 37 -12.26 -0.44 5.64
C VAL A 37 -11.34 -0.63 6.86
N ASN A 38 -10.62 -1.76 6.90
CA ASN A 38 -9.59 -2.03 7.90
C ASN A 38 -8.29 -2.35 7.17
N ASP A 39 -7.41 -1.37 7.06
CA ASP A 39 -6.14 -1.46 6.33
C ASP A 39 -5.21 -2.54 6.91
N SER A 40 -5.29 -2.83 8.20
CA SER A 40 -4.47 -3.90 8.79
C SER A 40 -4.87 -5.31 8.32
N ASN A 41 -5.99 -5.46 7.60
CA ASN A 41 -6.45 -6.72 7.02
C ASN A 41 -6.00 -6.93 5.57
N TRP A 42 -5.11 -6.08 5.07
CA TRP A 42 -4.63 -6.08 3.69
C TRP A 42 -3.10 -6.13 3.67
N ILE A 43 -2.54 -6.80 2.66
CA ILE A 43 -1.11 -6.88 2.40
C ILE A 43 -0.77 -6.18 1.08
N VAL A 44 0.29 -5.37 1.09
CA VAL A 44 0.80 -4.69 -0.11
C VAL A 44 1.54 -5.68 -0.98
N VAL A 45 1.08 -5.83 -2.22
CA VAL A 45 1.69 -6.74 -3.22
C VAL A 45 2.48 -5.98 -4.28
N GLU A 46 2.19 -4.69 -4.45
CA GLU A 46 2.90 -3.79 -5.37
C GLU A 46 2.81 -2.35 -4.85
N GLN A 47 3.79 -1.53 -5.21
CA GLN A 47 3.83 -0.11 -4.90
C GLN A 47 4.24 0.69 -6.14
N ASP A 48 3.65 1.86 -6.31
CA ASP A 48 4.03 2.84 -7.32
C ASP A 48 4.04 4.25 -6.68
N PRO A 49 5.09 5.07 -6.87
CA PRO A 49 6.37 4.79 -7.51
C PRO A 49 7.24 3.70 -6.86
N ALA A 50 8.31 3.32 -7.55
CA ALA A 50 9.32 2.40 -7.03
C ALA A 50 10.02 2.96 -5.76
N PRO A 51 10.60 2.10 -4.89
CA PRO A 51 11.33 2.54 -3.72
C PRO A 51 12.44 3.55 -4.03
N GLY A 52 12.61 4.55 -3.16
CA GLY A 52 13.63 5.61 -3.30
C GLY A 52 13.21 6.80 -4.16
N VAL A 53 12.11 6.69 -4.92
CA VAL A 53 11.56 7.82 -5.69
C VAL A 53 10.97 8.87 -4.76
N LEU A 54 11.18 10.15 -5.04
CA LEU A 54 10.53 11.25 -4.32
C LEU A 54 9.03 11.25 -4.63
N ILE A 55 8.21 11.42 -3.61
CA ILE A 55 6.75 11.42 -3.74
C ILE A 55 6.16 12.60 -2.97
N GLY A 56 5.08 13.16 -3.51
CA GLY A 56 4.17 14.09 -2.86
C GLY A 56 2.83 13.46 -2.49
N GLU A 57 1.90 14.30 -2.05
CA GLU A 57 0.57 13.89 -1.62
C GLU A 57 -0.23 13.22 -2.75
N GLY A 58 -0.73 12.01 -2.47
CA GLY A 58 -1.56 11.24 -3.39
C GLY A 58 -0.81 10.62 -4.58
N GLU A 59 0.52 10.74 -4.63
CA GLU A 59 1.34 10.10 -5.67
C GLU A 59 1.63 8.63 -5.34
N ALA A 60 1.70 8.27 -4.06
CA ALA A 60 1.89 6.88 -3.66
C ALA A 60 0.60 6.07 -3.84
N VAL A 61 0.65 5.03 -4.68
CA VAL A 61 -0.43 4.07 -4.93
C VAL A 61 0.04 2.68 -4.52
N LEU A 62 -0.76 2.01 -3.69
CA LEU A 62 -0.48 0.67 -3.17
C LEU A 62 -1.50 -0.33 -3.72
N SER A 63 -1.04 -1.34 -4.44
CA SER A 63 -1.88 -2.48 -4.82
C SER A 63 -1.89 -3.46 -3.67
N VAL A 64 -3.08 -3.88 -3.23
CA VAL A 64 -3.24 -4.74 -2.06
C VAL A 64 -4.17 -5.92 -2.32
N VAL A 65 -3.94 -7.03 -1.61
CA VAL A 65 -4.90 -8.13 -1.49
C VAL A 65 -5.22 -8.36 -0.02
N LYS A 66 -6.30 -9.08 0.26
CA LYS A 66 -6.69 -9.37 1.65
C LYS A 66 -5.73 -10.40 2.24
N ILE A 67 -5.43 -10.28 3.53
CA ILE A 67 -4.55 -11.25 4.21
C ILE A 67 -5.12 -12.67 4.06
N GLY A 68 -4.25 -13.60 3.63
CA GLY A 68 -4.61 -14.98 3.34
C GLY A 68 -4.95 -15.26 1.88
N GLU A 69 -5.06 -14.24 1.03
CA GLU A 69 -5.21 -14.41 -0.42
C GLU A 69 -3.86 -14.74 -1.07
N PRO A 70 -3.83 -15.46 -2.20
CA PRO A 70 -2.59 -15.77 -2.91
C PRO A 70 -1.84 -14.50 -3.32
N ASN A 71 -0.56 -14.42 -2.94
CA ASN A 71 0.33 -13.34 -3.32
C ASN A 71 1.80 -13.81 -3.21
N ASN A 72 2.75 -12.92 -3.57
CA ASN A 72 4.19 -13.24 -3.56
C ASN A 72 4.90 -12.80 -2.28
N CYS A 73 4.13 -12.37 -1.29
CA CYS A 73 4.51 -12.34 0.11
C CYS A 73 3.93 -13.60 0.79
#